data_AF-A0A935ZIJ3-F1
#
_entry.id   AF-A0A935ZIJ3-F1
#
_cell.length_a   1.000
_cell.length_b   1.000
_cell.length_c   1.000
_cell.angle_alpha   90.00
_cell.angle_beta   90.00
_cell.angle_gamma   90.00
#
_symmetry.space_group_name_H-M   'P 1'
#
loop_
_entity.id
_entity.type
_entity.pdbx_description
1 polymer ?
#
loop_
_entity_poly.entity_id
_entity_poly.type
_entity_poly.pdbx_seq_one_letter_code
_entity_poly.pdbx_strand_id
1 'polypeptide(L)'
;MLSCSPVAAAFEPAAPSLGVLTLLRCQAALGLRAFETGTGRCDATHACVGLFVHVVVEDGEPVRPPQWFAAQVAAANRLYADIGVAFEVAGVREAPADQADIDGRSDRDALGRDATPAGVVHVFVVRRLADVDIAGDEIRGVHWRVRAEPSRRFVILSSIAPERVLAHELGHFFGLPHSRFAVSIMNKTPRDEPPPELRGFHPSELAIMRRERDRMFGDRTLVRRNRRSPRR
;
A
#
# COMPACT_ATOMS: atom_id res chain seq x y z
N MET A 1 0.92 -12.44 -33.50
CA MET A 1 1.65 -12.31 -32.23
C MET A 1 2.54 -11.08 -32.33
N LEU A 2 2.17 -9.96 -31.71
CA LEU A 2 2.98 -8.74 -31.69
C LEU A 2 3.82 -8.75 -30.40
N SER A 3 5.14 -8.80 -30.57
CA SER A 3 6.14 -8.84 -29.49
C SER A 3 6.35 -7.44 -28.92
N CYS A 4 6.23 -7.28 -27.60
CA CYS A 4 6.71 -6.11 -26.88
C CYS A 4 8.23 -6.26 -26.65
N SER A 5 9.04 -5.77 -27.58
CA SER A 5 10.48 -5.63 -27.39
C SER A 5 10.84 -4.17 -27.07
N PRO A 6 11.85 -3.91 -26.21
CA PRO A 6 12.29 -2.55 -25.93
C PRO A 6 13.20 -2.08 -27.07
N VAL A 7 12.78 -1.05 -27.80
CA VAL A 7 13.67 -0.35 -28.72
C VAL A 7 14.39 0.74 -27.93
N ALA A 8 15.71 0.60 -27.81
CA ALA A 8 16.59 1.69 -27.43
C ALA A 8 16.71 2.66 -28.61
N ALA A 9 16.31 3.92 -28.44
CA ALA A 9 16.62 4.99 -29.38
C ALA A 9 16.68 6.35 -28.67
N ALA A 10 17.64 7.16 -29.13
CA ALA A 10 18.03 8.46 -28.63
C ALA A 10 16.99 9.57 -28.89
N PHE A 11 17.08 10.62 -28.06
CA PHE A 11 16.47 11.97 -28.11
C PHE A 11 15.50 12.35 -29.27
N GLU A 12 14.21 12.43 -28.90
CA GLU A 12 13.06 13.34 -29.21
C GLU A 12 12.91 14.14 -30.55
N PRO A 13 11.67 14.51 -30.99
CA PRO A 13 10.45 14.72 -30.18
C PRO A 13 9.13 14.06 -30.66
N ALA A 14 8.16 14.07 -29.74
CA ALA A 14 6.74 13.68 -29.85
C ALA A 14 6.46 12.18 -30.11
N ALA A 15 6.50 11.40 -29.03
CA ALA A 15 5.93 10.06 -29.03
C ALA A 15 4.43 10.13 -29.40
N PRO A 16 3.92 9.27 -30.30
CA PRO A 16 2.50 9.20 -30.58
C PRO A 16 1.77 8.80 -29.29
N SER A 17 0.75 9.59 -28.92
CA SER A 17 -0.14 9.25 -27.81
C SER A 17 -0.73 7.87 -28.08
N LEU A 18 -0.34 6.88 -27.26
CA LEU A 18 -0.95 5.56 -27.31
C LEU A 18 -2.45 5.73 -27.11
N GLY A 19 -3.24 5.33 -28.12
CA GLY A 19 -4.69 5.37 -28.02
C GLY A 19 -5.17 4.58 -26.80
N VAL A 20 -6.28 5.00 -26.19
CA VAL A 20 -6.85 4.44 -24.95
C VAL A 20 -6.98 2.91 -25.01
N LEU A 21 -7.31 2.33 -26.18
CA LEU A 21 -7.39 0.89 -26.41
C LEU A 21 -6.04 0.15 -26.29
N THR A 22 -4.94 0.80 -26.67
CA THR A 22 -3.59 0.22 -26.55
C THR A 22 -3.11 0.26 -25.10
N LEU A 23 -3.42 1.35 -24.37
CA LEU A 23 -3.19 1.44 -22.93
C LEU A 23 -3.97 0.37 -22.15
N LEU A 24 -5.25 0.17 -22.48
CA LEU A 24 -6.09 -0.88 -21.89
C LEU A 24 -5.56 -2.29 -22.18
N ARG A 25 -5.10 -2.57 -23.41
CA ARG A 25 -4.51 -3.88 -23.77
C ARG A 25 -3.17 -4.15 -23.11
N CYS A 26 -2.33 -3.13 -22.93
CA CYS A 26 -1.09 -3.27 -22.15
C CYS A 26 -1.38 -3.57 -20.67
N GLN A 27 -2.48 -3.04 -20.12
CA GLN A 27 -2.89 -3.29 -18.74
C GLN A 27 -3.27 -4.77 -18.52
N ALA A 28 -4.05 -5.34 -19.43
CA ALA A 28 -4.42 -6.77 -19.40
C ALA A 28 -3.19 -7.70 -19.56
N ALA A 29 -2.23 -7.32 -20.41
CA ALA A 29 -1.01 -8.11 -20.62
C ALA A 29 -0.05 -8.10 -19.41
N LEU A 30 -0.12 -7.09 -18.55
CA LEU A 30 0.68 -7.01 -17.32
C LEU A 30 0.05 -7.80 -16.17
N GLY A 31 -1.26 -8.07 -16.21
CA GLY A 31 -1.98 -8.72 -15.11
C GLY A 31 -1.67 -8.04 -13.77
N LEU A 32 -1.31 -8.84 -12.76
CA LEU A 32 -0.93 -8.31 -11.44
C LEU A 32 0.32 -7.42 -11.47
N ARG A 33 1.24 -7.55 -12.45
CA ARG A 33 2.43 -6.68 -12.53
C ARG A 33 2.07 -5.21 -12.77
N ALA A 34 0.85 -4.92 -13.21
CA ALA A 34 0.37 -3.54 -13.30
C ALA A 34 0.39 -2.80 -11.94
N PHE A 35 0.29 -3.52 -10.81
CA PHE A 35 0.46 -2.92 -9.47
C PHE A 35 1.90 -2.43 -9.22
N GLU A 36 2.89 -3.15 -9.75
CA GLU A 36 4.31 -2.78 -9.64
C GLU A 36 4.66 -1.58 -10.54
N THR A 37 4.14 -1.55 -11.77
CA THR A 37 4.48 -0.50 -12.74
C THR A 37 3.64 0.77 -12.54
N GLY A 38 2.44 0.66 -11.98
CA GLY A 38 1.50 1.78 -11.83
C GLY A 38 1.75 2.70 -10.64
N THR A 39 2.56 2.29 -9.66
CA THR A 39 2.76 3.03 -8.39
C THR A 39 4.00 3.93 -8.39
N GLY A 40 4.77 3.93 -9.48
CA GLY A 40 6.03 4.66 -9.58
C GLY A 40 7.15 4.03 -8.75
N ARG A 41 8.33 4.65 -8.81
CA ARG A 41 9.52 4.26 -8.02
C ARG A 41 9.79 5.33 -6.98
N CYS A 42 10.36 4.94 -5.84
CA CYS A 42 10.87 5.91 -4.87
C CYS A 42 11.92 6.82 -5.53
N ASP A 43 11.92 8.10 -5.16
CA ASP A 43 13.02 9.01 -5.51
C ASP A 43 14.27 8.76 -4.64
N ALA A 44 15.35 9.47 -4.95
CA ALA A 44 16.63 9.34 -4.24
C ALA A 44 16.69 10.10 -2.91
N THR A 45 15.67 10.90 -2.58
CA THR A 45 15.63 11.79 -1.42
C THR A 45 15.01 11.14 -0.19
N HIS A 46 14.15 10.14 -0.39
CA HIS A 46 13.45 9.43 0.68
C HIS A 46 14.00 8.02 0.91
N ALA A 47 13.90 7.52 2.14
CA ALA A 47 14.15 6.12 2.47
C ALA A 47 13.04 5.26 1.84
N CYS A 48 13.40 4.43 0.86
CA CYS A 48 12.46 3.62 0.12
C CYS A 48 12.07 2.35 0.89
N VAL A 49 10.77 2.23 1.19
CA VAL A 49 10.13 1.08 1.84
C VAL A 49 9.36 0.29 0.79
N GLY A 50 9.62 -1.01 0.71
CA GLY A 50 8.87 -1.88 -0.18
C GLY A 50 7.48 -2.23 0.37
N LEU A 51 6.48 -2.17 -0.50
CA LEU A 51 5.17 -2.78 -0.29
C LEU A 51 5.13 -4.10 -1.07
N PHE A 52 4.82 -5.20 -0.40
CA PHE A 52 4.55 -6.47 -1.05
C PHE A 52 3.05 -6.75 -1.01
N VAL A 53 2.42 -6.67 -2.18
CA VAL A 53 0.97 -6.61 -2.30
C VAL A 53 0.42 -8.00 -2.59
N HIS A 54 -0.54 -8.43 -1.77
CA HIS A 54 -1.32 -9.64 -1.96
C HIS A 54 -2.71 -9.23 -2.42
N VAL A 55 -3.13 -9.66 -3.61
CA VAL A 55 -4.37 -9.18 -4.22
C VAL A 55 -5.30 -10.35 -4.49
N VAL A 56 -6.50 -10.32 -3.92
CA VAL A 56 -7.56 -11.28 -4.27
C VAL A 56 -8.00 -11.02 -5.72
N VAL A 57 -8.15 -12.10 -6.47
CA VAL A 57 -8.61 -12.09 -7.86
C VAL A 57 -9.92 -12.88 -7.94
N GLU A 58 -10.95 -12.28 -8.54
CA GLU A 58 -12.26 -12.88 -8.77
C GLU A 58 -12.58 -12.80 -10.27
N ASP A 59 -13.03 -13.91 -10.85
CA ASP A 59 -13.32 -14.00 -12.30
C ASP A 59 -12.18 -13.53 -13.22
N GLY A 60 -10.93 -13.76 -12.77
CA GLY A 60 -9.72 -13.35 -13.50
C GLY A 60 -9.33 -11.88 -13.32
N GLU A 61 -10.10 -11.10 -12.56
CA GLU A 61 -9.86 -9.68 -12.31
C GLU A 61 -9.53 -9.40 -10.84
N PRO A 62 -8.57 -8.52 -10.54
CA PRO A 62 -8.34 -8.05 -9.18
C PRO A 62 -9.60 -7.43 -8.56
N VAL A 63 -9.90 -7.75 -7.30
CA VAL A 63 -11.04 -7.15 -6.56
C VAL A 63 -11.02 -5.62 -6.55
N ARG A 64 -9.83 -5.02 -6.75
CA ARG A 64 -9.66 -3.60 -7.10
C ARG A 64 -8.59 -3.44 -8.17
N PRO A 65 -8.78 -2.52 -9.15
CA PRO A 65 -7.83 -2.37 -10.23
C PRO A 65 -6.51 -1.73 -9.76
N PRO A 66 -5.40 -1.94 -10.49
CA PRO A 66 -4.09 -1.36 -10.14
C PRO A 66 -4.10 0.17 -9.93
N GLN A 67 -4.90 0.92 -10.72
CA GLN A 67 -5.00 2.38 -10.56
C GLN A 67 -5.54 2.80 -9.18
N TRP A 68 -6.42 1.99 -8.59
CA TRP A 68 -6.96 2.26 -7.26
C TRP A 68 -5.86 2.13 -6.20
N PHE A 69 -5.02 1.10 -6.31
CA PHE A 69 -3.90 0.92 -5.38
C PHE A 69 -2.80 1.97 -5.59
N ALA A 70 -2.56 2.38 -6.84
CA ALA A 70 -1.65 3.47 -7.15
C ALA A 70 -2.06 4.78 -6.46
N ALA A 71 -3.36 5.10 -6.41
CA ALA A 71 -3.87 6.26 -5.69
C ALA A 71 -3.61 6.17 -4.16
N GLN A 72 -3.80 4.98 -3.57
CA GLN A 72 -3.47 4.73 -2.16
C GLN A 72 -1.99 4.98 -1.85
N VAL A 73 -1.09 4.47 -2.70
CA VAL A 73 0.36 4.64 -2.54
C VAL A 73 0.76 6.09 -2.76
N ALA A 74 0.16 6.78 -3.74
CA ALA A 74 0.42 8.21 -3.97
C ALA A 74 0.01 9.06 -2.77
N ALA A 75 -1.15 8.80 -2.15
CA ALA A 75 -1.57 9.49 -0.94
C ALA A 75 -0.64 9.22 0.25
N ALA A 76 -0.22 7.97 0.44
CA ALA A 76 0.76 7.62 1.45
C ALA A 76 2.09 8.36 1.21
N ASN A 77 2.62 8.37 -0.02
CA ASN A 77 3.87 9.06 -0.34
C ASN A 77 3.81 10.56 -0.05
N ARG A 78 2.70 11.24 -0.37
CA ARG A 78 2.52 12.66 -0.02
C ARG A 78 2.60 12.92 1.49
N LEU A 79 1.98 12.05 2.29
CA LEU A 79 1.90 12.23 3.75
C LEU A 79 3.16 11.81 4.50
N TYR A 80 3.94 10.87 3.94
CA TYR A 80 5.14 10.32 4.59
C TYR A 80 6.43 11.03 4.18
N ALA A 81 6.37 11.94 3.21
CA ALA A 81 7.50 12.77 2.80
C ALA A 81 8.12 13.54 3.98
N ASP A 82 7.32 14.05 4.91
CA ASP A 82 7.77 14.78 6.11
C ASP A 82 8.61 13.94 7.08
N ILE A 83 8.51 12.61 6.98
CA ILE A 83 9.35 11.68 7.72
C ILE A 83 10.40 11.01 6.84
N GLY A 84 10.69 11.56 5.66
CA GLY A 84 11.75 11.06 4.78
C GLY A 84 11.50 9.64 4.29
N VAL A 85 10.24 9.19 4.17
CA VAL A 85 9.87 7.85 3.71
C VAL A 85 9.09 7.93 2.42
N ALA A 86 9.42 7.05 1.48
CA ALA A 86 8.62 6.79 0.28
C ALA A 86 8.35 5.29 0.17
N PHE A 87 7.24 4.95 -0.45
CA PHE A 87 6.77 3.61 -0.70
C PHE A 87 6.81 3.29 -2.19
N GLU A 88 7.26 2.10 -2.53
CA GLU A 88 7.12 1.51 -3.87
C GLU A 88 6.54 0.10 -3.76
N VAL A 89 5.83 -0.36 -4.78
CA VAL A 89 5.46 -1.78 -4.85
C VAL A 89 6.70 -2.60 -5.25
N ALA A 90 7.18 -3.36 -4.28
CA ALA A 90 8.37 -4.20 -4.37
C ALA A 90 8.08 -5.57 -4.99
N GLY A 91 6.83 -6.01 -4.90
CA GLY A 91 6.34 -7.29 -5.42
C GLY A 91 4.82 -7.36 -5.31
N VAL A 92 4.22 -8.18 -6.16
CA VAL A 92 2.80 -8.51 -6.12
C VAL A 92 2.60 -10.01 -6.28
N ARG A 93 1.62 -10.56 -5.56
CA ARG A 93 1.11 -11.92 -5.79
C ARG A 93 -0.40 -11.96 -5.65
N GLU A 94 -0.98 -12.98 -6.26
CA GLU A 94 -2.37 -13.33 -6.03
C GLU A 94 -2.53 -13.86 -4.60
N ALA A 95 -3.58 -13.41 -3.92
CA ALA A 95 -4.00 -13.97 -2.65
C ALA A 95 -5.01 -15.11 -2.91
N PRO A 96 -4.97 -16.20 -2.12
CA PRO A 96 -5.97 -17.26 -2.20
C PRO A 96 -7.42 -16.75 -2.18
N ALA A 97 -8.31 -17.38 -2.94
CA ALA A 97 -9.71 -16.96 -3.05
C ALA A 97 -10.48 -17.07 -1.73
N ASP A 98 -10.09 -17.98 -0.83
CA ASP A 98 -10.64 -18.10 0.52
C ASP A 98 -10.24 -16.94 1.45
N GLN A 99 -9.38 -16.02 0.98
CA GLN A 99 -9.01 -14.77 1.65
C GLN A 99 -9.76 -13.55 1.10
N ALA A 100 -10.76 -13.75 0.22
CA ALA A 100 -11.60 -12.67 -0.31
C ALA A 100 -12.43 -11.97 0.78
N ASP A 101 -12.93 -12.75 1.72
CA ASP A 101 -13.78 -12.33 2.83
C ASP A 101 -13.08 -12.59 4.16
N ILE A 102 -12.86 -11.53 4.93
CA ILE A 102 -12.19 -11.62 6.23
C ILE A 102 -13.22 -11.34 7.33
N ASP A 103 -13.75 -12.38 7.95
CA ASP A 103 -14.82 -12.30 8.95
C ASP A 103 -14.31 -12.19 10.38
N GLY A 104 -13.23 -12.91 10.68
CA GLY A 104 -12.77 -13.11 12.04
C GLY A 104 -11.31 -12.72 12.27
N ARG A 105 -10.95 -12.67 13.56
CA ARG A 105 -9.54 -12.53 13.97
C ARG A 105 -8.69 -13.72 13.52
N SER A 106 -9.28 -14.92 13.42
CA SER A 106 -8.62 -16.12 12.87
C SER A 106 -8.19 -15.92 11.42
N ASP A 107 -9.06 -15.32 10.62
CA ASP A 107 -8.85 -15.13 9.18
C ASP A 107 -7.76 -14.09 8.98
N ARG A 108 -7.81 -13.00 9.76
CA ARG A 108 -6.72 -12.01 9.83
C ARG A 108 -5.40 -12.67 10.18
N ASP A 109 -5.34 -13.50 11.22
CA ASP A 109 -4.11 -14.21 11.59
C ASP A 109 -3.60 -15.13 10.46
N ALA A 110 -4.51 -15.75 9.69
CA ALA A 110 -4.15 -16.65 8.60
C ALA A 110 -3.46 -15.94 7.42
N LEU A 111 -3.84 -14.70 7.09
CA LEU A 111 -3.23 -13.92 6.00
C LEU A 111 -1.70 -13.84 6.11
N GLY A 112 -1.20 -13.59 7.32
CA GLY A 112 0.22 -13.39 7.60
C GLY A 112 1.05 -14.67 7.65
N ARG A 113 0.44 -15.86 7.64
CA ARG A 113 1.16 -17.13 7.93
C ARG A 113 2.32 -17.40 6.99
N ASP A 114 2.15 -17.08 5.71
CA ASP A 114 3.15 -17.32 4.66
C ASP A 114 3.59 -16.02 3.97
N ALA A 115 3.54 -14.91 4.72
CA ALA A 115 3.94 -13.61 4.24
C ALA A 115 5.46 -13.52 4.07
N THR A 116 5.91 -13.48 2.82
CA THR A 116 7.31 -13.34 2.42
C THR A 116 7.40 -12.42 1.20
N PRO A 117 8.53 -11.72 0.96
CA PRO A 117 9.79 -11.73 1.71
C PRO A 117 9.75 -10.85 2.97
N ALA A 118 10.73 -11.00 3.87
CA ALA A 118 10.90 -10.11 5.02
C ALA A 118 11.45 -8.72 4.62
N GLY A 119 11.39 -7.75 5.53
CA GLY A 119 11.97 -6.41 5.33
C GLY A 119 11.10 -5.46 4.49
N VAL A 120 9.83 -5.82 4.24
CA VAL A 120 8.84 -5.05 3.49
C VAL A 120 7.55 -4.96 4.30
N VAL A 121 6.67 -4.04 3.93
CA VAL A 121 5.29 -4.01 4.45
C VAL A 121 4.44 -4.91 3.57
N HIS A 122 3.83 -5.94 4.15
CA HIS A 122 2.81 -6.72 3.44
C HIS A 122 1.48 -5.97 3.45
N VAL A 123 0.84 -5.89 2.29
CA VAL A 123 -0.47 -5.25 2.12
C VAL A 123 -1.40 -6.24 1.43
N PHE A 124 -2.47 -6.62 2.11
CA PHE A 124 -3.51 -7.50 1.56
C PHE A 124 -4.67 -6.65 1.05
N VAL A 125 -5.07 -6.86 -0.20
CA VAL A 125 -6.23 -6.23 -0.83
C VAL A 125 -7.30 -7.30 -0.99
N VAL A 126 -8.32 -7.22 -0.14
CA VAL A 126 -9.41 -8.20 -0.03
C VAL A 126 -10.73 -7.60 -0.50
N ARG A 127 -11.72 -8.44 -0.82
CA ARG A 127 -13.04 -7.93 -1.21
C ARG A 127 -13.73 -7.29 0.00
N ARG A 128 -13.83 -8.01 1.10
CA ARG A 128 -14.55 -7.58 2.31
C ARG A 128 -13.72 -7.78 3.57
N LEU A 129 -13.90 -6.87 4.52
CA LEU A 129 -13.26 -6.94 5.83
C LEU A 129 -14.28 -6.58 6.92
N ALA A 130 -14.72 -7.57 7.67
CA ALA A 130 -15.66 -7.36 8.77
C ALA A 130 -15.03 -6.54 9.91
N ASP A 131 -15.86 -5.74 10.57
CA ASP A 131 -15.54 -5.22 11.89
C ASP A 131 -15.67 -6.36 12.92
N VAL A 132 -14.55 -6.73 13.54
CA VAL A 132 -14.51 -7.82 14.54
C VAL A 132 -14.97 -7.36 15.92
N ASP A 133 -15.20 -6.05 16.09
CA ASP A 133 -15.67 -5.43 17.32
C ASP A 133 -17.16 -5.05 17.22
N ILE A 134 -17.70 -4.91 15.99
CA ILE A 134 -19.11 -4.54 15.73
C ILE A 134 -19.73 -5.55 14.76
N ALA A 135 -20.58 -6.44 15.29
CA ALA A 135 -21.21 -7.49 14.49
C ALA A 135 -22.04 -6.91 13.34
N GLY A 136 -21.80 -7.41 12.12
CA GLY A 136 -22.51 -7.01 10.90
C GLY A 136 -21.98 -5.73 10.24
N ASP A 137 -20.96 -5.08 10.80
CA ASP A 137 -20.32 -3.90 10.19
C ASP A 137 -19.06 -4.30 9.40
N GLU A 138 -18.62 -3.40 8.52
CA GLU A 138 -17.43 -3.56 7.69
C GLU A 138 -16.45 -2.39 7.87
N ILE A 139 -15.16 -2.72 7.93
CA ILE A 139 -14.10 -1.73 8.01
C ILE A 139 -13.33 -1.62 6.69
N ARG A 140 -12.75 -0.45 6.50
CA ARG A 140 -12.03 -0.10 5.26
C ARG A 140 -10.60 -0.64 5.26
N GLY A 141 -9.98 -0.73 6.42
CA GLY A 141 -8.64 -1.28 6.56
C GLY A 141 -8.29 -1.55 8.01
N VAL A 142 -7.20 -2.29 8.20
CA VAL A 142 -6.61 -2.55 9.52
C VAL A 142 -5.12 -2.86 9.38
N HIS A 143 -4.31 -2.25 10.24
CA HIS A 143 -3.01 -2.78 10.62
C HIS A 143 -3.19 -3.93 11.62
N TRP A 144 -2.78 -5.12 11.24
CA TRP A 144 -2.90 -6.33 12.05
C TRP A 144 -1.53 -6.81 12.54
N ARG A 145 -1.50 -7.27 13.79
CA ARG A 145 -0.38 -8.03 14.36
C ARG A 145 -0.88 -9.44 14.63
N VAL A 146 -0.20 -10.45 14.10
CA VAL A 146 -0.59 -11.85 14.32
C VAL A 146 -0.53 -12.14 15.81
N ARG A 147 -1.63 -12.65 16.39
CA ARG A 147 -1.74 -12.81 17.85
C ARG A 147 -0.66 -13.72 18.43
N ALA A 148 -0.35 -14.82 17.73
CA ALA A 148 0.68 -15.78 18.14
C ALA A 148 2.12 -15.30 17.89
N GLU A 149 2.31 -14.33 16.99
CA GLU A 149 3.62 -13.80 16.62
C GLU A 149 3.53 -12.29 16.33
N PRO A 150 3.44 -11.42 17.35
CA PRO A 150 3.13 -9.99 17.15
C PRO A 150 4.18 -9.18 16.39
N SER A 151 5.41 -9.71 16.25
CA SER A 151 6.43 -9.18 15.36
C SER A 151 6.00 -9.27 13.89
N ARG A 152 5.15 -10.25 13.57
CA ARG A 152 4.54 -10.39 12.27
C ARG A 152 3.32 -9.49 12.16
N ARG A 153 3.43 -8.52 11.26
CA ARG A 153 2.43 -7.48 11.08
C ARG A 153 2.32 -7.05 9.63
N PHE A 154 1.13 -6.60 9.26
CA PHE A 154 0.79 -6.24 7.89
C PHE A 154 -0.43 -5.32 7.88
N VAL A 155 -0.74 -4.80 6.70
CA VAL A 155 -1.93 -3.99 6.43
C VAL A 155 -2.92 -4.80 5.62
N ILE A 156 -4.21 -4.68 5.93
CA ILE A 156 -5.32 -5.20 5.13
C ILE A 156 -6.14 -4.01 4.66
N LEU A 157 -6.50 -3.97 3.38
CA LEU A 157 -7.42 -3.01 2.79
C LEU A 157 -8.61 -3.78 2.18
N SER A 158 -9.83 -3.35 2.47
CA SER A 158 -11.01 -3.85 1.77
C SER A 158 -11.26 -3.08 0.48
N SER A 159 -12.07 -3.65 -0.40
CA SER A 159 -12.41 -3.05 -1.70
C SER A 159 -13.13 -1.70 -1.59
N ILE A 160 -13.73 -1.40 -0.42
CA ILE A 160 -14.43 -0.14 -0.12
C ILE A 160 -13.51 0.95 0.46
N ALA A 161 -12.20 0.71 0.56
CA ALA A 161 -11.27 1.68 1.14
C ALA A 161 -11.11 2.95 0.27
N PRO A 162 -11.38 4.15 0.82
CA PRO A 162 -11.02 5.41 0.18
C PRO A 162 -9.50 5.61 0.19
N GLU A 163 -9.02 6.55 -0.64
CA GLU A 163 -7.60 6.77 -0.99
C GLU A 163 -6.62 6.87 0.19
N ARG A 164 -7.06 7.24 1.38
CA ARG A 164 -6.17 7.50 2.53
C ARG A 164 -6.10 6.38 3.55
N VAL A 165 -6.86 5.32 3.36
CA VAL A 165 -6.87 4.22 4.34
C VAL A 165 -5.51 3.56 4.41
N LEU A 166 -4.81 3.35 3.28
CA LEU A 166 -3.45 2.82 3.33
C LEU A 166 -2.53 3.71 4.17
N ALA A 167 -2.60 5.03 4.01
CA ALA A 167 -1.79 5.96 4.80
C ALA A 167 -2.13 5.90 6.30
N HIS A 168 -3.41 5.74 6.65
CA HIS A 168 -3.89 5.55 8.03
C HIS A 168 -3.36 4.25 8.64
N GLU A 169 -3.50 3.13 7.93
CA GLU A 169 -3.03 1.83 8.44
C GLU A 169 -1.51 1.75 8.51
N LEU A 170 -0.81 2.39 7.57
CA LEU A 170 0.63 2.60 7.71
C LEU A 170 0.94 3.45 8.94
N GLY A 171 0.07 4.39 9.36
CA GLY A 171 0.30 5.19 10.56
C GLY A 171 0.38 4.31 11.80
N HIS A 172 -0.55 3.35 11.90
CA HIS A 172 -0.49 2.28 12.90
C HIS A 172 0.73 1.38 12.77
N PHE A 173 1.12 1.03 11.54
CA PHE A 173 2.35 0.27 11.29
C PHE A 173 3.59 1.02 11.82
N PHE A 174 3.65 2.34 11.63
CA PHE A 174 4.67 3.26 12.14
C PHE A 174 4.44 3.71 13.60
N GLY A 175 3.62 2.97 14.34
CA GLY A 175 3.51 3.06 15.80
C GLY A 175 2.55 4.13 16.31
N LEU A 176 1.75 4.76 15.44
CA LEU A 176 0.73 5.70 15.89
C LEU A 176 -0.50 4.97 16.47
N PRO A 177 -1.04 5.39 17.61
CA PRO A 177 -2.40 5.05 18.00
C PRO A 177 -3.41 5.88 17.20
N HIS A 178 -4.71 5.64 17.39
CA HIS A 178 -5.71 6.64 16.99
C HIS A 178 -5.47 7.95 17.73
N SER A 179 -5.80 9.04 17.07
CA SER A 179 -5.56 10.39 17.54
C SER A 179 -6.85 11.14 17.81
N ARG A 180 -6.73 12.27 18.50
CA ARG A 180 -7.80 13.26 18.68
C ARG A 180 -7.50 14.59 18.00
N PHE A 181 -6.31 14.75 17.40
CA PHE A 181 -5.99 15.98 16.67
C PHE A 181 -6.93 16.11 15.46
N ALA A 182 -7.59 17.26 15.30
CA ALA A 182 -8.52 17.48 14.20
C ALA A 182 -7.84 17.32 12.82
N VAL A 183 -6.60 17.81 12.70
CA VAL A 183 -5.81 17.68 11.47
C VAL A 183 -5.38 16.24 11.17
N SER A 184 -5.31 15.36 12.17
CA SER A 184 -4.68 14.05 12.01
C SER A 184 -5.56 13.08 11.22
N ILE A 185 -5.00 12.41 10.22
CA ILE A 185 -5.66 11.28 9.55
C ILE A 185 -5.83 10.07 10.48
N MET A 186 -5.15 10.03 11.63
CA MET A 186 -5.33 9.01 12.67
C MET A 186 -6.55 9.26 13.56
N ASN A 187 -7.22 10.40 13.41
CA ASN A 187 -8.45 10.72 14.13
C ASN A 187 -9.67 10.12 13.40
N LYS A 188 -10.41 9.25 14.09
CA LYS A 188 -11.62 8.57 13.59
C LYS A 188 -12.92 9.32 13.87
N THR A 189 -12.91 10.37 14.66
CA THR A 189 -14.11 11.16 14.97
C THR A 189 -14.59 11.89 13.71
N PRO A 190 -15.88 11.78 13.34
CA PRO A 190 -16.47 12.58 12.28
C PRO A 190 -16.22 14.07 12.51
N ARG A 191 -15.81 14.77 11.45
CA ARG A 191 -15.48 16.19 11.51
C ARG A 191 -15.50 16.81 10.12
N ASP A 192 -15.87 18.08 10.09
CA ASP A 192 -15.86 18.90 8.86
C ASP A 192 -14.52 19.63 8.71
N GLU A 193 -13.99 20.16 9.82
CA GLU A 193 -12.73 20.91 9.82
C GLU A 193 -11.54 20.15 10.47
N PRO A 194 -10.31 20.32 9.94
CA PRO A 194 -10.02 20.93 8.64
C PRO A 194 -10.59 20.06 7.50
N PRO A 195 -10.82 20.62 6.30
CA PRO A 195 -11.34 19.85 5.19
C PRO A 195 -10.38 18.70 4.85
N PRO A 196 -10.88 17.59 4.26
CA PRO A 196 -10.08 16.39 4.06
C PRO A 196 -8.71 16.67 3.46
N GLU A 197 -8.58 17.38 2.34
CA GLU A 197 -7.33 17.73 1.65
C GLU A 197 -6.25 18.37 2.52
N LEU A 198 -6.62 19.03 3.63
CA LEU A 198 -5.67 19.63 4.58
C LEU A 198 -5.33 18.72 5.77
N ARG A 199 -5.93 17.53 5.86
CA ARG A 199 -5.63 16.55 6.91
C ARG A 199 -4.35 15.79 6.59
N GLY A 200 -3.49 15.65 7.60
CA GLY A 200 -2.20 14.95 7.51
C GLY A 200 -1.83 14.29 8.83
N PHE A 201 -0.55 14.28 9.19
CA PHE A 201 -0.12 13.87 10.53
C PHE A 201 0.18 15.09 11.39
N HIS A 202 -0.20 15.07 12.66
CA HIS A 202 0.14 16.12 13.60
C HIS A 202 1.67 16.13 13.87
N PRO A 203 2.31 17.28 14.15
CA PRO A 203 3.75 17.33 14.41
C PRO A 203 4.26 16.34 15.49
N SER A 204 3.48 16.13 16.54
CA SER A 204 3.80 15.12 17.59
C SER A 204 3.75 13.69 17.07
N GLU A 205 2.87 13.40 16.10
CA GLU A 205 2.77 12.09 15.44
C GLU A 205 3.97 11.88 14.51
N LEU A 206 4.34 12.90 13.73
CA LEU A 206 5.54 12.86 12.88
C LEU A 206 6.81 12.54 13.69
N ALA A 207 6.94 13.11 14.90
CA ALA A 207 8.06 12.79 15.79
C ALA A 207 8.06 11.32 16.24
N ILE A 208 6.90 10.74 16.55
CA ILE A 208 6.76 9.31 16.86
C ILE A 208 7.14 8.47 15.65
N MET A 209 6.57 8.76 14.48
CA MET A 209 6.82 7.98 13.28
C MET A 209 8.29 8.00 12.85
N ARG A 210 9.01 9.14 12.99
CA ARG A 210 10.45 9.22 12.70
C ARG A 210 11.26 8.28 13.60
N ARG A 211 10.96 8.27 14.90
CA ARG A 211 11.62 7.37 15.86
C ARG A 211 11.35 5.91 15.53
N GLU A 212 10.09 5.56 15.25
CA GLU A 212 9.72 4.18 14.91
C GLU A 212 10.30 3.74 13.56
N ARG A 213 10.33 4.63 12.55
CA ARG A 213 11.03 4.42 11.27
C ARG A 213 12.49 4.06 11.50
N ASP A 214 13.20 4.85 12.30
CA ASP A 214 14.63 4.65 12.55
C ASP A 214 14.89 3.34 13.30
N ARG A 215 14.03 3.03 14.27
CA ARG A 215 14.03 1.73 14.96
C ARG A 215 13.85 0.58 13.97
N MET A 216 12.84 0.63 13.10
CA MET A 216 12.53 -0.44 12.15
C MET A 216 13.64 -0.67 11.13
N PHE A 217 14.35 0.38 10.73
CA PHE A 217 15.53 0.23 9.88
C PHE A 217 16.73 -0.33 10.66
N GLY A 218 16.90 0.08 11.92
CA GLY A 218 17.97 -0.41 12.79
C GLY A 218 17.82 -1.90 13.15
N ASP A 219 16.60 -2.36 13.42
CA ASP A 219 16.29 -3.76 13.76
C ASP A 219 15.97 -4.64 12.53
N ARG A 220 16.02 -4.05 11.33
CA ARG A 220 15.74 -4.70 10.03
C ARG A 220 14.32 -5.21 9.85
N THR A 221 13.37 -4.77 10.67
CA THR A 221 11.93 -4.95 10.38
C THR A 221 11.58 -4.41 9.00
N LEU A 222 12.17 -3.26 8.65
CA LEU A 222 12.17 -2.73 7.30
C LEU A 222 13.60 -2.71 6.76
N VAL A 223 13.75 -3.04 5.47
CA VAL A 223 15.01 -2.93 4.77
C VAL A 223 14.89 -1.81 3.75
N ARG A 224 15.84 -0.87 3.80
CA ARG A 224 15.94 0.19 2.78
C ARG A 224 16.19 -0.47 1.43
N ARG A 225 15.33 -0.20 0.47
CA ARG A 225 15.53 -0.71 -0.89
C ARG A 225 16.62 0.12 -1.56
N ASN A 226 17.76 -0.52 -1.82
CA ASN A 226 18.84 0.10 -2.57
C ASN A 226 18.37 0.39 -3.99
N ARG A 227 18.80 1.55 -4.52
CA ARG A 227 18.67 1.94 -5.93
C ARG A 227 18.89 0.70 -6.82
N ARG A 228 17.90 0.31 -7.63
CA ARG A 228 18.26 -0.33 -8.90
C ARG A 228 18.77 0.81 -9.77
N SER A 229 20.09 0.88 -9.97
CA SER A 229 20.63 1.72 -11.04
C SER A 229 19.85 1.40 -12.31
N PRO A 230 19.38 2.40 -13.07
CA PRO A 230 18.82 2.13 -14.39
C PRO A 230 19.87 1.31 -15.13
N ARG A 231 19.48 0.10 -15.58
CA ARG A 231 20.33 -0.67 -16.48
C ARG A 231 20.55 0.24 -17.70
N ARG A 232 21.80 0.66 -17.89
CA ARG A 232 22.25 1.37 -19.09
C ARG A 232 22.08 0.47 -20.31
#